data_AF-K2AZL3-F1
#
_entry.id   AF-K2AZL3-F1
#
_cell.length_a   1.000
_cell.length_b   1.000
_cell.length_c   1.000
_cell.angle_alpha   90.00
_cell.angle_beta   90.00
_cell.angle_gamma   90.00
#
_symmetry.space_group_name_H-M   'P 1'
#
loop_
_entity.id
_entity.type
_entity.pdbx_description
1 polymer ?
#
loop_
_entity_poly.entity_id
_entity_poly.type
_entity_poly.pdbx_seq_one_letter_code
_entity_poly.pdbx_strand_id
1 'polypeptide(L)'
;MQVVITRHNLSTVLAQITSGQDIVFDFSRTPFQDLTAAELQKIFQALSYLNYPFVLKLNQCTFNQPSDSLWQEFRLGISTSAIKSFELVKSDLSDERLMDVSKSLLRNHHMTMIIIDARTVIPVSIQKLLMEHPTAKCMVNGLLLSEKRFLVSPLFFNQNKNNKNDDQQDVINVQRKILGQK
;
A
#
# COMPACT_ATOMS: atom_id res chain seq x y z
N MET A 1 6.95 4.75 -19.59
CA MET A 1 7.18 6.19 -19.38
C MET A 1 7.49 6.50 -17.92
N GLN A 2 8.66 7.09 -17.64
CA GLN A 2 8.89 7.78 -16.36
C GLN A 2 8.75 9.28 -16.59
N VAL A 3 7.86 9.93 -15.84
CA VAL A 3 7.56 11.35 -16.02
C VAL A 3 7.22 12.00 -14.69
N VAL A 4 7.70 13.24 -14.52
CA VAL A 4 7.33 14.11 -13.40
C VAL A 4 6.23 15.02 -13.89
N ILE A 5 5.05 14.92 -13.29
CA ILE A 5 3.90 15.74 -13.70
C ILE A 5 3.92 17.04 -12.91
N THR A 6 3.76 18.15 -13.63
CA THR A 6 3.66 19.51 -13.09
C THR A 6 2.54 20.22 -13.84
N ARG A 7 2.06 21.36 -13.34
CA ARG A 7 1.09 22.17 -14.08
C ARG A 7 1.59 22.60 -15.45
N HIS A 8 2.90 22.86 -15.58
CA HIS A 8 3.50 23.35 -16.82
C HIS A 8 3.57 22.29 -17.94
N ASN A 9 3.68 21.01 -17.60
CA ASN A 9 3.81 19.94 -18.58
C ASN A 9 2.59 19.02 -18.68
N LEU A 10 1.51 19.30 -17.91
CA LEU A 10 0.32 18.45 -17.85
C LEU A 10 -0.26 18.13 -19.23
N SER A 11 -0.44 19.13 -20.10
CA SER A 11 -0.99 18.92 -21.45
C SER A 11 -0.13 17.96 -22.29
N THR A 12 1.19 18.07 -22.18
CA THR A 12 2.14 17.18 -22.87
C THR A 12 2.06 15.77 -22.30
N VAL A 13 1.98 15.61 -20.98
CA VAL A 13 1.83 14.31 -20.33
C VAL A 13 0.52 13.63 -20.74
N LEU A 14 -0.59 14.37 -20.76
CA LEU A 14 -1.89 13.84 -21.19
C LEU A 14 -1.86 13.36 -22.65
N ALA A 15 -1.21 14.11 -23.55
CA ALA A 15 -1.02 13.69 -24.93
C ALA A 15 -0.14 12.43 -25.04
N GLN A 16 0.89 12.31 -24.20
CA GLN A 16 1.75 11.12 -24.16
C GLN A 16 0.99 9.88 -23.66
N ILE A 17 0.17 10.03 -22.61
CA ILE A 17 -0.67 8.93 -22.10
C ILE A 17 -1.61 8.43 -23.21
N THR A 18 -2.29 9.33 -23.92
CA THR A 18 -3.33 8.95 -24.89
C THR A 18 -2.78 8.46 -26.23
N SER A 19 -1.62 8.95 -26.66
CA SER A 19 -0.99 8.53 -27.93
C SER A 19 0.02 7.39 -27.75
N GLY A 20 0.50 7.17 -26.53
CA GLY A 20 1.50 6.16 -26.21
C GLY A 20 0.95 4.74 -26.05
N GLN A 21 1.85 3.77 -26.14
CA GLN A 21 1.61 2.36 -25.80
C GLN A 21 2.42 1.96 -24.56
N ASP A 22 2.71 2.91 -23.67
CA ASP A 22 3.47 2.68 -22.46
C ASP A 22 2.70 1.77 -21.50
N ILE A 23 3.26 0.60 -21.20
CA ILE A 23 2.67 -0.32 -20.23
C ILE A 23 3.12 -0.04 -18.79
N VAL A 24 4.00 0.94 -18.59
CA VAL A 24 4.47 1.39 -17.26
C VAL A 24 4.38 2.90 -17.20
N PHE A 25 3.55 3.40 -16.29
CA PHE A 25 3.43 4.81 -15.95
C PHE A 25 4.08 5.04 -14.60
N ASP A 26 5.29 5.58 -14.63
CA ASP A 26 6.07 5.88 -13.43
C ASP A 26 5.99 7.38 -13.13
N PHE A 27 5.23 7.72 -12.10
CA PHE A 27 5.04 9.08 -11.58
C PHE A 27 5.75 9.28 -10.23
N SER A 28 6.77 8.47 -9.92
CA SER A 28 7.44 8.40 -8.61
C SER A 28 8.19 9.67 -8.13
N ARG A 29 8.01 10.79 -8.81
CA ARG A 29 8.61 12.08 -8.42
C ARG A 29 7.63 13.24 -8.62
N THR A 30 6.38 12.93 -8.93
CA THR A 30 5.33 13.91 -9.17
C THR A 30 4.91 14.55 -7.84
N PRO A 31 5.05 15.88 -7.69
CA PRO A 31 4.56 16.59 -6.51
C PRO A 31 3.04 16.77 -6.63
N PHE A 32 2.27 15.72 -6.31
CA PHE A 32 0.82 15.71 -6.47
C PHE A 32 0.12 16.84 -5.68
N GLN A 33 0.73 17.32 -4.61
CA GLN A 33 0.31 18.50 -3.83
C GLN A 33 0.22 19.79 -4.67
N ASP A 34 0.97 19.89 -5.76
CA ASP A 34 0.99 21.08 -6.62
C ASP A 34 -0.14 21.02 -7.67
N LEU A 35 -0.82 19.88 -7.82
CA LEU A 35 -1.94 19.74 -8.76
C LEU A 35 -3.27 20.11 -8.09
N THR A 36 -4.23 20.54 -8.88
CA THR A 36 -5.63 20.67 -8.47
C THR A 36 -6.36 19.34 -8.61
N ALA A 37 -7.49 19.17 -7.92
CA ALA A 37 -8.34 17.99 -8.07
C ALA A 37 -8.76 17.75 -9.53
N ALA A 38 -9.09 18.83 -10.27
CA ALA A 38 -9.45 18.73 -11.68
C ALA A 38 -8.28 18.28 -12.58
N GLU A 39 -7.05 18.70 -12.27
CA GLU A 39 -5.85 18.24 -13.00
C GLU A 39 -5.56 16.76 -12.70
N LEU A 40 -5.69 16.35 -11.44
CA LEU A 40 -5.53 14.97 -11.03
C LEU A 40 -6.58 14.05 -11.67
N GLN A 41 -7.83 14.52 -11.71
CA GLN A 41 -8.93 13.84 -12.39
C GLN A 41 -8.60 13.62 -13.87
N LYS A 42 -8.09 14.64 -14.58
CA LYS A 42 -7.71 14.50 -16.00
C LYS A 42 -6.64 13.43 -16.22
N ILE A 43 -5.64 13.36 -15.35
CA ILE A 43 -4.57 12.35 -15.43
C ILE A 43 -5.15 10.95 -15.30
N PHE A 44 -5.93 10.70 -14.24
CA PHE A 44 -6.49 9.38 -14.00
C PHE A 44 -7.59 9.00 -14.99
N GLN A 45 -8.35 9.98 -15.50
CA GLN A 45 -9.31 9.76 -16.56
C GLN A 45 -8.60 9.32 -17.85
N ALA A 46 -7.50 9.99 -18.24
CA ALA A 46 -6.71 9.58 -19.40
C ALA A 46 -6.17 8.15 -19.25
N LEU A 47 -5.65 7.80 -18.08
CA LEU A 47 -5.20 6.43 -17.77
C LEU A 47 -6.37 5.42 -17.82
N SER A 48 -7.55 5.79 -17.33
CA SER A 48 -8.71 4.90 -17.30
C SER A 48 -9.27 4.56 -18.69
N TYR A 49 -8.98 5.38 -19.70
CA TYR A 49 -9.39 5.16 -21.08
C TYR A 49 -8.41 4.29 -21.88
N LEU A 50 -7.27 3.90 -21.29
CA LEU A 50 -6.37 2.96 -21.93
C LEU A 50 -7.04 1.60 -22.05
N ASN A 51 -7.05 1.05 -23.26
CA ASN A 51 -7.63 -0.25 -23.57
C ASN A 51 -6.66 -1.42 -23.34
N TYR A 52 -5.56 -1.17 -22.63
CA TYR A 52 -4.55 -2.16 -22.30
C TYR A 52 -4.16 -2.07 -20.82
N PRO A 53 -3.81 -3.20 -20.19
CA PRO A 53 -3.37 -3.22 -18.80
C PRO A 53 -2.00 -2.57 -18.62
N PHE A 54 -1.82 -1.80 -17.55
CA PHE A 54 -0.55 -1.11 -17.26
C PHE A 54 -0.12 -1.21 -15.79
N VAL A 55 1.14 -0.85 -15.54
CA VAL A 55 1.74 -0.71 -14.21
C VAL A 55 1.76 0.76 -13.81
N LEU A 56 1.25 1.09 -12.63
CA LEU A 56 1.32 2.43 -12.06
C LEU A 56 2.33 2.45 -10.91
N LYS A 57 3.35 3.32 -11.00
CA LYS A 57 4.33 3.51 -9.93
C LYS A 57 4.22 4.93 -9.37
N LEU A 58 4.03 5.01 -8.06
CA LEU A 58 3.87 6.25 -7.29
C LEU A 58 4.90 6.31 -6.14
N ASN A 59 6.09 5.76 -6.35
CA ASN A 59 7.10 5.70 -5.30
C ASN A 59 7.54 7.12 -4.93
N GLN A 60 7.86 7.45 -3.68
CA GLN A 60 8.32 8.78 -3.27
C GLN A 60 7.35 9.93 -3.60
N CYS A 61 6.10 9.64 -3.97
CA CYS A 61 5.08 10.65 -4.16
C CYS A 61 4.73 11.28 -2.81
N THR A 62 4.82 12.60 -2.76
CA THR A 62 4.40 13.42 -1.63
C THR A 62 3.00 13.94 -1.90
N PHE A 63 2.12 13.74 -0.93
CA PHE A 63 0.73 14.20 -1.01
C PHE A 63 0.44 15.36 -0.04
N ASN A 64 1.45 15.83 0.72
CA ASN A 64 1.35 16.77 1.85
C ASN A 64 0.05 17.57 1.95
N GLN A 65 -0.79 17.18 2.93
CA GLN A 65 -2.10 17.76 3.24
C GLN A 65 -3.00 17.97 2.01
N PRO A 66 -3.34 16.89 1.28
CA PRO A 66 -4.22 17.04 0.14
C PRO A 66 -5.58 17.48 0.64
N SER A 67 -6.20 18.45 -0.04
CA SER A 67 -7.61 18.74 0.19
C SER A 67 -8.41 17.44 0.05
N ASP A 68 -9.51 17.28 0.77
CA ASP A 68 -10.32 16.06 0.68
C ASP A 68 -10.79 15.78 -0.76
N SER A 69 -10.99 16.83 -1.55
CA SER A 69 -11.26 16.72 -2.98
C SER A 69 -10.11 16.10 -3.77
N LEU A 70 -8.87 16.53 -3.55
CA LEU A 70 -7.70 15.97 -4.23
C LEU A 70 -7.51 14.50 -3.85
N TRP A 71 -7.70 14.20 -2.57
CA TRP A 71 -7.64 12.82 -2.09
C TRP A 71 -8.75 11.93 -2.67
N GLN A 72 -9.96 12.46 -2.80
CA GLN A 72 -11.06 11.75 -3.42
C GLN A 72 -10.75 11.38 -4.88
N GLU A 73 -10.25 12.32 -5.68
CA GLU A 73 -9.87 12.07 -7.07
C GLU A 73 -8.74 11.05 -7.17
N PHE A 74 -7.75 11.13 -6.26
CA PHE A 74 -6.70 10.12 -6.17
C PHE A 74 -7.25 8.72 -5.94
N ARG A 75 -8.09 8.54 -4.93
CA ARG A 75 -8.70 7.23 -4.58
C ARG A 75 -9.54 6.65 -5.70
N LEU A 76 -10.30 7.50 -6.40
CA LEU A 76 -11.10 7.08 -7.55
C LEU A 76 -10.20 6.66 -8.71
N GLY A 77 -9.15 7.44 -8.97
CA GLY A 77 -8.22 7.18 -10.06
C GLY A 77 -7.49 5.85 -9.96
N ILE A 78 -6.94 5.53 -8.78
CA ILE A 78 -6.23 4.25 -8.56
C ILE A 78 -7.16 3.03 -8.53
N SER A 79 -8.48 3.23 -8.52
CA SER A 79 -9.47 2.13 -8.58
C SER A 79 -9.77 1.66 -10.00
N THR A 80 -9.19 2.29 -11.04
CA THR A 80 -9.43 1.91 -12.44
C THR A 80 -8.98 0.48 -12.73
N SER A 81 -9.80 -0.28 -13.48
CA SER A 81 -9.55 -1.67 -13.87
C SER A 81 -8.36 -1.84 -14.82
N ALA A 82 -7.91 -0.76 -15.47
CA ALA A 82 -6.77 -0.80 -16.38
C ALA A 82 -5.42 -0.94 -15.64
N ILE A 83 -5.36 -0.62 -14.34
CA ILE A 83 -4.17 -0.87 -13.53
C ILE A 83 -4.07 -2.38 -13.28
N LYS A 84 -3.02 -3.00 -13.81
CA LYS A 84 -2.66 -4.40 -13.56
C LYS A 84 -1.67 -4.55 -12.40
N SER A 85 -0.83 -3.55 -12.16
CA SER A 85 0.08 -3.57 -11.01
C SER A 85 0.30 -2.17 -10.45
N PHE A 86 0.43 -2.10 -9.13
CA PHE A 86 0.54 -0.84 -8.40
C PHE A 86 1.74 -0.85 -7.46
N GLU A 87 2.52 0.23 -7.46
CA GLU A 87 3.65 0.43 -6.55
C GLU A 87 3.52 1.76 -5.80
N LEU A 88 3.64 1.70 -4.47
CA LEU A 88 3.74 2.85 -3.58
C LEU A 88 4.81 2.60 -2.52
N VAL A 89 6.03 3.05 -2.82
CA VAL A 89 7.22 2.86 -1.97
C VAL A 89 7.72 4.20 -1.45
N LYS A 90 8.19 4.28 -0.20
CA LYS A 90 8.73 5.51 0.42
C LYS A 90 7.78 6.72 0.34
N SER A 91 6.51 6.53 0.70
CA SER A 91 5.50 7.58 0.71
C SER A 91 5.17 8.00 2.14
N ASP A 92 4.92 9.28 2.35
CA ASP A 92 4.66 9.91 3.65
C ASP A 92 3.18 9.85 4.09
N LEU A 93 2.37 8.99 3.46
CA LEU A 93 0.95 8.86 3.78
C LEU A 93 0.71 8.42 5.23
N SER A 94 -0.34 9.01 5.85
CA SER A 94 -0.86 8.58 7.14
C SER A 94 -1.51 7.20 7.07
N ASP A 95 -1.71 6.54 8.22
CA ASP A 95 -2.35 5.22 8.28
C ASP A 95 -3.79 5.22 7.74
N GLU A 96 -4.52 6.30 7.97
CA GLU A 96 -5.86 6.50 7.41
C GLU A 96 -5.83 6.55 5.88
N ARG A 97 -4.88 7.30 5.32
CA ARG A 97 -4.73 7.46 3.86
C ARG A 97 -4.20 6.17 3.22
N LEU A 98 -3.31 5.44 3.88
CA LEU A 98 -2.88 4.12 3.42
C LEU A 98 -4.03 3.10 3.45
N MET A 99 -4.87 3.12 4.49
CA MET A 99 -6.07 2.29 4.56
C MET A 99 -7.03 2.59 3.39
N ASP A 100 -7.22 3.87 3.08
CA ASP A 100 -8.01 4.32 1.94
C ASP A 100 -7.44 3.83 0.60
N VAL A 101 -6.12 3.91 0.41
CA VAL A 101 -5.44 3.35 -0.77
C VAL A 101 -5.72 1.86 -0.89
N SER A 102 -5.49 1.10 0.18
CA SER A 102 -5.73 -0.35 0.18
C SER A 102 -7.18 -0.67 -0.20
N LYS A 103 -8.17 0.00 0.40
CA LYS A 103 -9.59 -0.18 0.05
C LYS A 103 -9.88 0.12 -1.43
N SER A 104 -9.27 1.16 -1.99
CA SER A 104 -9.41 1.47 -3.41
C SER A 104 -8.83 0.37 -4.30
N LEU A 105 -7.64 -0.14 -3.98
CA LEU A 105 -6.99 -1.21 -4.75
C LEU A 105 -7.80 -2.51 -4.73
N LEU A 106 -8.42 -2.86 -3.60
CA LEU A 106 -9.30 -4.04 -3.48
C LEU A 106 -10.49 -4.03 -4.45
N ARG A 107 -10.92 -2.86 -4.94
CA ARG A 107 -12.03 -2.74 -5.89
C ARG A 107 -11.64 -3.18 -7.31
N ASN A 108 -10.35 -3.29 -7.61
CA ASN A 108 -9.87 -3.69 -8.92
C ASN A 108 -9.43 -5.17 -8.94
N HIS A 109 -10.34 -6.04 -9.36
CA HIS A 109 -10.10 -7.48 -9.41
C HIS A 109 -9.10 -7.93 -10.50
N HIS A 110 -8.67 -7.03 -11.39
CA HIS A 110 -7.72 -7.33 -12.47
C HIS A 110 -6.26 -7.11 -12.07
N MET A 111 -6.01 -6.57 -10.86
CA MET A 111 -4.63 -6.42 -10.37
C MET A 111 -3.98 -7.78 -10.15
N THR A 112 -2.72 -7.89 -10.57
CA THR A 112 -1.88 -9.08 -10.34
C THR A 112 -0.82 -8.86 -9.28
N MET A 113 -0.46 -7.60 -9.00
CA MET A 113 0.58 -7.25 -8.05
C MET A 113 0.27 -5.90 -7.37
N ILE A 114 0.41 -5.86 -6.05
CA ILE A 114 0.36 -4.63 -5.24
C ILE A 114 1.63 -4.59 -4.39
N ILE A 115 2.38 -3.50 -4.45
CA ILE A 115 3.57 -3.27 -3.63
C ILE A 115 3.35 -1.99 -2.82
N ILE A 116 3.35 -2.12 -1.49
CA ILE A 116 3.22 -0.98 -0.56
C ILE A 116 4.37 -1.02 0.45
N ASP A 117 5.39 -0.21 0.21
CA ASP A 117 6.54 -0.01 1.11
C ASP A 117 6.60 1.46 1.54
N ALA A 118 5.45 2.04 1.90
CA ALA A 118 5.34 3.47 2.15
C ALA A 118 6.18 3.92 3.37
N ARG A 119 6.21 3.11 4.44
CA ARG A 119 6.84 3.44 5.73
C ARG A 119 7.43 2.22 6.41
N THR A 120 8.33 2.44 7.37
CA THR A 120 9.05 1.37 8.10
C THR A 120 8.13 0.31 8.70
N VAL A 121 6.94 0.68 9.18
CA VAL A 121 5.98 -0.25 9.78
C VAL A 121 4.56 0.01 9.28
N ILE A 122 4.03 -0.85 8.42
CA ILE A 122 2.64 -0.77 7.95
C ILE A 122 1.70 -1.45 8.97
N PRO A 123 0.58 -0.82 9.37
CA PRO A 123 -0.38 -1.43 10.30
C PRO A 123 -0.88 -2.81 9.88
N VAL A 124 -1.07 -3.70 10.85
CA VAL A 124 -1.58 -5.06 10.64
C VAL A 124 -2.96 -5.06 9.95
N SER A 125 -3.81 -4.07 10.24
CA SER A 125 -5.13 -3.94 9.59
C SER A 125 -5.02 -3.74 8.08
N ILE A 126 -4.05 -2.95 7.62
CA ILE A 126 -3.77 -2.75 6.20
C ILE A 126 -3.23 -4.04 5.57
N GLN A 127 -2.30 -4.72 6.24
CA GLN A 127 -1.75 -6.00 5.75
C GLN A 127 -2.85 -7.05 5.60
N LYS A 128 -3.73 -7.20 6.60
CA LYS A 128 -4.88 -8.11 6.54
C LYS A 128 -5.81 -7.76 5.39
N LEU A 129 -6.14 -6.48 5.23
CA LEU A 129 -6.99 -6.03 4.13
C LEU A 129 -6.39 -6.36 2.75
N LEU A 130 -5.09 -6.12 2.56
CA LEU A 130 -4.42 -6.45 1.29
C LEU A 130 -4.39 -7.96 1.01
N MET A 131 -4.38 -8.81 2.04
CA MET A 131 -4.49 -10.27 1.87
C MET A 131 -5.89 -10.72 1.42
N GLU A 132 -6.93 -9.90 1.62
CA GLU A 132 -8.28 -10.20 1.14
C GLU A 132 -8.46 -9.93 -0.36
N HIS A 133 -7.45 -9.35 -1.03
CA HIS A 133 -7.52 -9.10 -2.46
C HIS A 133 -7.62 -10.42 -3.25
N PRO A 134 -8.61 -10.60 -4.13
CA PRO A 134 -8.94 -11.92 -4.69
C PRO A 134 -7.87 -12.52 -5.62
N THR A 135 -7.10 -11.68 -6.30
CA THR A 135 -6.19 -12.09 -7.39
C THR A 135 -4.75 -11.60 -7.25
N ALA A 136 -4.54 -10.38 -6.74
CA ALA A 136 -3.24 -9.77 -6.62
C ALA A 136 -2.35 -10.46 -5.57
N LYS A 137 -1.06 -10.60 -5.91
CA LYS A 137 -0.01 -10.82 -4.92
C LYS A 137 0.33 -9.49 -4.26
N CYS A 138 0.32 -9.44 -2.94
CA CYS A 138 0.57 -8.23 -2.18
C CYS A 138 1.94 -8.31 -1.50
N MET A 139 2.78 -7.28 -1.66
CA MET A 139 4.06 -7.15 -0.98
C MET A 139 4.05 -5.90 -0.11
N VAL A 140 4.51 -6.05 1.13
CA VAL A 140 4.60 -4.96 2.10
C VAL A 140 5.95 -4.99 2.78
N ASN A 141 6.66 -3.87 2.74
CA ASN A 141 8.04 -3.69 3.20
C ASN A 141 8.98 -4.79 2.68
N GLY A 142 8.87 -5.10 1.38
CA GLY A 142 9.65 -6.15 0.72
C GLY A 142 9.24 -7.59 1.09
N LEU A 143 8.20 -7.79 1.91
CA LEU A 143 7.70 -9.11 2.29
C LEU A 143 6.42 -9.44 1.53
N LEU A 144 6.43 -10.58 0.83
CA LEU A 144 5.23 -11.11 0.19
C LEU A 144 4.20 -11.53 1.25
N LEU A 145 3.06 -10.87 1.26
CA LEU A 145 1.88 -11.32 1.99
C LEU A 145 1.38 -12.59 1.31
N SER A 146 1.42 -13.70 2.01
CA SER A 146 0.88 -14.98 1.54
C SER A 146 -0.08 -15.51 2.59
N GLU A 147 -1.11 -16.25 2.16
CA GLU A 147 -2.08 -16.89 3.06
C GLU A 147 -1.45 -17.94 4.01
N LYS A 148 -0.13 -18.10 4.03
CA LYS A 148 0.55 -19.04 4.92
C LYS A 148 1.75 -18.38 5.57
N ARG A 149 1.49 -17.83 6.77
CA ARG A 149 2.33 -17.76 7.99
C ARG A 149 2.22 -16.38 8.66
N PHE A 150 1.09 -16.12 9.30
CA PHE A 150 1.17 -15.54 10.65
C PHE A 150 1.57 -16.66 11.62
N LEU A 151 2.78 -17.22 11.45
CA LEU A 151 3.48 -17.72 12.62
C LEU A 151 3.96 -16.46 13.31
N VAL A 152 3.21 -16.04 14.33
CA VAL A 152 3.76 -15.27 15.43
C VAL A 152 5.08 -15.94 15.75
N SER A 153 6.21 -15.32 15.42
CA SER A 153 7.50 -15.81 15.86
C SER A 153 7.64 -15.28 17.28
N PRO A 154 7.57 -16.12 18.34
CA PRO A 154 7.96 -15.70 19.67
C PRO A 154 9.49 -15.70 19.72
N LEU A 155 10.14 -14.86 18.90
CA LEU A 155 11.58 -14.67 18.96
C LEU A 155 11.98 -13.36 19.66
N PHE A 156 11.02 -12.62 20.20
CA PHE A 156 11.28 -11.56 21.19
C PHE A 156 11.20 -12.03 22.65
N PHE A 157 11.00 -13.34 22.89
CA PHE A 157 11.11 -13.95 24.22
C PHE A 157 12.24 -14.99 24.24
N ASN A 158 13.50 -14.57 24.05
CA ASN A 158 14.68 -15.21 24.67
C ASN A 158 15.97 -14.50 24.23
N GLN A 159 16.15 -13.26 24.67
CA GLN A 159 17.50 -12.74 24.94
C GLN A 159 17.48 -11.96 26.26
N ASN A 160 17.18 -12.69 27.34
CA ASN A 160 17.72 -12.39 28.67
C ASN A 160 17.61 -13.65 29.53
N LYS A 161 18.38 -14.68 29.15
CA LYS A 161 18.85 -15.69 30.09
C LYS A 161 20.37 -15.61 30.12
N ASN A 162 20.85 -14.62 30.86
CA ASN A 162 22.02 -14.72 31.72
C ASN A 162 21.98 -13.56 32.71
N ASN A 163 21.07 -13.65 33.68
CA ASN A 163 21.44 -13.28 35.03
C ASN A 163 20.70 -14.14 36.04
N LYS A 164 21.47 -14.49 37.05
CA LYS A 164 21.29 -15.56 38.02
C LYS A 164 20.15 -15.28 39.01
N ASN A 165 19.71 -16.40 39.58
CA ASN A 165 19.16 -16.62 40.91
C ASN A 165 17.66 -16.38 41.12
N ASP A 166 17.06 -17.47 41.64
CA ASP A 166 15.94 -17.53 42.57
C ASP A 166 14.66 -16.80 42.15
N ASP A 167 13.74 -17.54 41.52
CA ASP A 167 12.28 -17.43 41.69
C ASP A 167 11.52 -18.37 40.72
N GLN A 168 11.90 -19.65 40.70
CA GLN A 168 11.20 -20.70 39.94
C GLN A 168 10.25 -21.54 40.81
N GLN A 169 9.56 -20.91 41.76
CA GLN A 169 8.48 -21.58 42.52
C GLN A 169 7.06 -21.11 42.14
N ASP A 170 6.88 -19.98 41.44
CA ASP A 170 5.55 -19.38 41.28
C ASP A 170 4.85 -19.59 39.92
N VAL A 171 5.52 -20.18 38.92
CA VAL A 171 4.89 -20.41 37.59
C VAL A 171 4.22 -21.78 37.48
N ILE A 172 4.51 -22.72 38.40
CA ILE A 172 3.92 -24.07 38.39
C ILE A 172 2.54 -24.12 39.07
N ASN A 173 2.20 -23.14 39.91
CA ASN A 173 0.91 -23.12 40.64
C ASN A 173 -0.26 -22.47 39.89
N VAL A 174 -0.02 -21.78 38.77
CA VAL A 174 -1.10 -21.16 37.97
C VAL A 174 -1.73 -22.17 36.99
N GLN A 175 -0.99 -23.19 36.55
CA GLN A 175 -1.51 -24.21 35.62
C GLN A 175 -2.33 -25.33 36.26
N ARG A 176 -2.33 -25.50 37.59
CA ARG A 176 -3.18 -26.48 38.28
C ARG A 176 -4.59 -25.97 38.62
N LYS A 177 -4.94 -24.72 38.29
CA LYS A 177 -6.27 -24.15 38.60
C LYS A 177 -7.19 -23.98 37.39
N ILE A 178 -6.73 -24.30 36.17
CA ILE A 178 -7.49 -24.07 34.92
C ILE A 178 -7.93 -25.40 34.25
N LEU A 179 -7.42 -26.56 34.70
CA LEU A 179 -7.92 -27.90 34.36
C LEU A 179 -8.48 -28.54 35.64
N GLY A 180 -9.79 -28.37 35.85
CA GLY A 180 -10.45 -28.44 37.16
C GLY A 180 -10.48 -29.79 37.89
N GLN A 181 -10.53 -29.71 39.23
CA GLN A 181 -11.08 -30.71 40.14
C GLN A 181 -11.59 -30.04 41.43
N LYS A 182 -12.89 -29.78 41.50
CA LYS A 182 -13.85 -30.38 42.43
C LYS A 182 -15.25 -29.83 42.13
#